data_AF-A0A538G1H5-F1
#
_entry.id   AF-A0A538G1H5-F1
#
_cell.length_a   1.000
_cell.length_b   1.000
_cell.length_c   1.000
_cell.angle_alpha   90.00
_cell.angle_beta   90.00
_cell.angle_gamma   90.00
#
_symmetry.space_group_name_H-M   'P 1'
#
loop_
_entity.id
_entity.type
_entity.pdbx_description
1 polymer ?
#
loop_
_entity_poly.entity_id
_entity_poly.type
_entity_poly.pdbx_seq_one_letter_code
_entity_poly.pdbx_strand_id
1 'polypeptide(L)' 'MRAVGLDEPLFVRRGEGAWIEDEAGRRYIDWVMSWGALIFGHADPETVEAVVAAAREGTTFGASTEREVELAE' A
#
# COMPACT_ATOMS: atom_id res chain seq x y z
N MET A 1 6.27 -16.87 -1.44
CA MET A 1 5.39 -16.79 -0.27
C MET A 1 5.42 -18.06 0.61
N ARG A 2 6.51 -18.85 0.58
CA ARG A 2 6.62 -20.08 1.38
C ARG A 2 6.46 -19.86 2.89
N ALA A 3 6.95 -18.72 3.41
CA ALA A 3 6.82 -18.36 4.81
C ALA A 3 5.37 -18.22 5.31
N VAL A 4 4.41 -18.03 4.40
CA VAL A 4 2.97 -17.96 4.70
C VAL A 4 2.19 -19.15 4.12
N GLY A 5 2.89 -20.27 3.87
CA GLY A 5 2.26 -21.55 3.47
C GLY A 5 1.87 -21.67 2.00
N LEU A 6 2.35 -20.78 1.12
CA LEU A 6 2.10 -20.86 -0.32
C LEU A 6 3.32 -21.44 -1.04
N ASP A 7 3.08 -22.55 -1.76
CA ASP A 7 4.10 -23.24 -2.57
C ASP A 7 4.47 -22.44 -3.83
N GLU A 8 3.46 -21.84 -4.47
CA GLU A 8 3.60 -20.95 -5.63
C GLU A 8 3.24 -19.50 -5.26
N PRO A 9 3.83 -18.49 -5.95
CA PRO A 9 3.46 -17.09 -5.72
C PRO A 9 1.98 -16.82 -6.01
N LEU A 10 1.31 -16.07 -5.12
CA LEU A 10 0.00 -15.50 -5.40
C LEU A 10 0.17 -14.21 -6.20
N PHE A 11 -0.39 -14.16 -7.41
CA PHE A 11 -0.41 -12.97 -8.24
C PHE A 11 -1.67 -12.16 -7.93
N VAL A 12 -1.50 -11.03 -7.25
CA VAL A 12 -2.57 -10.13 -6.83
C VAL A 12 -2.78 -9.04 -7.88
N ARG A 13 -4.04 -8.81 -8.25
CA ARG A 13 -4.46 -7.78 -9.20
C ARG A 13 -4.76 -6.45 -8.50
N ARG A 14 -5.44 -6.49 -7.35
CA ARG A 14 -5.79 -5.30 -6.56
C ARG A 14 -6.03 -5.62 -5.09
N GLY A 15 -6.04 -4.59 -4.25
CA GLY A 15 -6.48 -4.68 -2.85
C GLY A 15 -7.33 -3.47 -2.45
N GLU A 16 -8.22 -3.67 -1.48
CA GLU A 16 -9.09 -2.64 -0.90
C GLU A 16 -9.42 -3.02 0.55
N GLY A 17 -9.12 -2.13 1.50
CA GLY A 17 -9.26 -2.38 2.93
C GLY A 17 -8.49 -3.64 3.36
N ALA A 18 -9.18 -4.59 3.99
CA ALA A 18 -8.59 -5.86 4.42
C ALA A 18 -8.58 -6.95 3.33
N TRP A 19 -8.87 -6.62 2.07
CA TRP A 19 -9.04 -7.60 1.00
C TRP A 19 -8.01 -7.46 -0.11
N ILE A 20 -7.61 -8.59 -0.68
CA ILE A 20 -6.90 -8.68 -1.96
C ILE A 20 -7.68 -9.55 -2.95
N GLU A 21 -7.56 -9.25 -4.23
CA GLU A 21 -8.17 -9.98 -5.35
C GLU A 21 -7.05 -10.44 -6.31
N ASP A 22 -7.03 -11.73 -6.64
CA ASP A 22 -6.06 -12.29 -7.59
C ASP A 22 -6.49 -12.11 -9.05
N GLU A 23 -5.60 -12.46 -9.99
CA GLU A 23 -5.87 -12.38 -11.43
C GLU A 23 -7.02 -13.30 -11.90
N ALA A 24 -7.41 -14.30 -11.11
CA ALA A 24 -8.55 -15.17 -11.38
C ALA A 24 -9.87 -14.63 -10.77
N GLY A 25 -9.83 -13.45 -10.14
CA GLY A 25 -10.98 -12.82 -9.48
C GLY A 25 -11.33 -13.42 -8.11
N ARG A 26 -10.46 -14.26 -7.53
CA ARG A 26 -10.66 -14.81 -6.18
C ARG A 26 -10.27 -13.76 -5.15
N ARG A 27 -11.12 -13.60 -4.13
CA ARG A 27 -10.93 -12.63 -3.04
C ARG A 27 -10.45 -13.32 -1.76
N TYR A 28 -9.51 -12.69 -1.08
CA TYR A 28 -8.91 -13.18 0.16
C TYR A 28 -8.94 -12.06 1.20
N ILE A 29 -9.21 -12.43 2.47
CA ILE A 29 -8.90 -11.55 3.60
C ILE A 29 -7.38 -11.57 3.77
N ASP A 30 -6.73 -10.42 3.66
CA ASP A 30 -5.29 -10.30 3.80
C ASP A 30 -4.91 -10.15 5.27
N TRP A 31 -4.30 -11.20 5.83
CA TRP A 31 -3.72 -11.18 7.17
C TRP A 31 -2.23 -10.83 7.17
N VAL A 32 -1.60 -10.73 6.00
CA VAL A 32 -0.19 -10.38 5.83
C VAL A 32 -0.03 -8.87 5.83
N MET A 33 -0.91 -8.14 5.15
CA MET A 33 -0.98 -6.66 5.17
C MET A 33 0.38 -6.00 4.92
N SER A 34 1.07 -6.48 3.88
CA SER A 34 2.46 -6.10 3.56
C SER A 34 3.41 -6.23 4.76
N TRP A 35 3.31 -7.32 5.50
CA TRP A 35 4.14 -7.62 6.66
C TRP A 35 4.06 -6.56 7.77
N GLY A 36 2.93 -5.84 7.85
CA GLY A 36 2.64 -4.85 8.87
C GLY A 36 2.61 -3.40 8.38
N ALA A 37 3.11 -3.09 7.18
CA ALA A 37 3.13 -1.72 6.67
C ALA A 37 1.73 -1.14 6.41
N LEU A 38 0.76 -2.00 6.08
CA LEU A 38 -0.59 -1.58 5.71
C LEU A 38 -1.53 -1.61 6.92
N ILE A 39 -1.24 -0.83 7.96
CA ILE A 39 -2.07 -0.80 9.19
C ILE A 39 -3.51 -0.36 8.93
N PHE A 40 -3.71 0.54 7.96
CA PHE A 40 -5.03 1.01 7.51
C PHE A 40 -5.61 0.17 6.36
N GLY A 41 -4.87 -0.84 5.91
CA GLY A 41 -5.23 -1.68 4.78
C GLY A 41 -4.85 -1.14 3.42
N HIS A 42 -5.27 -1.89 2.40
CA HIS A 42 -4.98 -1.60 1.01
C HIS A 42 -5.82 -0.41 0.53
N ALA A 43 -5.18 0.53 -0.18
CA ALA A 43 -5.84 1.67 -0.80
C ALA A 43 -6.75 2.46 0.17
N ASP A 44 -6.26 2.71 1.39
CA ASP A 44 -6.89 3.65 2.32
C ASP A 44 -7.17 5.00 1.60
N PRO A 45 -8.42 5.51 1.60
CA PRO A 45 -8.78 6.69 0.81
C PRO A 45 -7.97 7.95 1.16
N GLU A 46 -7.73 8.21 2.44
CA GLU A 46 -7.01 9.39 2.90
C GLU A 46 -5.53 9.32 2.48
N THR A 47 -4.92 8.13 2.64
CA THR A 47 -3.55 7.88 2.22
C THR A 47 -3.39 8.02 0.70
N VAL A 48 -4.30 7.43 -0.07
CA VAL A 48 -4.28 7.49 -1.54
C VAL A 48 -4.45 8.93 -2.02
N GLU A 49 -5.39 9.69 -1.46
CA GLU A 49 -5.60 11.09 -1.81
C GLU A 49 -4.37 11.95 -1.52
N ALA A 50 -3.75 11.79 -0.34
CA ALA A 50 -2.53 12.51 0.03
C ALA A 50 -1.36 12.20 -0.91
N VAL A 51 -1.14 10.92 -1.25
CA VAL A 51 -0.11 10.50 -2.21
C VAL A 51 -0.37 11.06 -3.60
N VAL A 52 -1.61 11.02 -4.08
CA VAL A 52 -1.98 11.58 -5.39
C VAL A 52 -1.77 13.09 -5.43
N ALA A 53 -2.13 13.82 -4.38
CA ALA A 53 -1.90 15.25 -4.27
C ALA A 53 -0.40 15.57 -4.30
N ALA A 54 0.40 14.90 -3.46
CA ALA A 54 1.85 15.08 -3.41
C ALA A 54 2.52 14.75 -4.75
N ALA A 55 2.13 13.66 -5.41
CA ALA A 55 2.69 13.25 -6.69
C ALA A 55 2.44 14.28 -7.81
N ARG A 56 1.33 15.03 -7.76
CA ARG A 56 1.03 16.12 -8.73
C ARG A 56 1.95 17.32 -8.58
N GLU A 57 2.51 17.54 -7.39
CA GLU A 57 3.45 18.63 -7.13
C GLU A 57 4.91 18.23 -7.40
N GLY A 58 5.18 16.93 -7.56
CA GLY A 58 6.51 16.35 -7.78
C GLY A 58 6.90 15.40 -6.66
N THR A 59 7.50 14.27 -7.02
CA THR A 59 7.87 13.21 -6.06
C THR A 59 9.31 13.34 -5.54
N THR A 60 10.10 14.25 -6.07
CA THR A 60 11.49 14.47 -5.66
C THR A 60 11.96 15.87 -6.11
N PHE A 61 12.73 16.54 -5.27
CA PHE A 61 13.14 17.94 -5.50
C PHE A 61 14.65 18.16 -5.40
N GLY A 62 15.43 17.21 -4.88
CA GLY A 62 16.85 17.41 -4.58
C GLY A 62 17.13 18.52 -3.55
N ALA A 63 16.09 18.99 -2.86
CA ALA A 63 16.09 20.02 -1.83
C ALA A 63 15.02 19.68 -0.79
N SER A 64 15.15 20.23 0.41
CA SER A 64 14.23 20.00 1.53
C SER A 64 12.83 20.56 1.29
N THR A 65 11.82 19.93 1.89
CA THR A 65 10.42 20.39 1.90
C THR A 65 9.88 20.55 3.33
N GLU A 66 8.97 21.49 3.57
CA GLU A 66 8.35 21.65 4.90
C GLU A 66 7.63 20.37 5.38
N ARG A 67 7.08 19.59 4.44
CA ARG A 67 6.39 18.32 4.73
C ARG A 67 7.30 17.28 5.41
N GLU A 68 8.61 17.30 5.14
CA GLU A 68 9.54 16.37 5.80
C GLU A 68 9.80 16.76 7.27
N VAL A 69 9.65 18.04 7.60
CA VAL A 69 9.73 18.57 8.97
C VAL A 69 8.44 18.23 9.72
N GLU A 70 7.26 18.50 9.12
CA GLU A 70 5.96 18.17 9.69
C GLU A 70 5.83 16.67 10.03
N LEU A 71 6.34 15.78 9.15
CA LEU A 71 6.34 14.34 9.42
C LEU A 71 7.25 13.93 10.60
N ALA A 72 8.26 14.73 10.91
CA ALA A 72 9.24 14.40 11.95
C ALA A 72 8.82 14.86 13.36
N GLU A 73 7.84 15.77 13.47
CA GLU A 73 7.28 16.27 14.73
C GLU A 73 6.25 15.32 15.34
#